data_AF-A0A7L9WN61-F1
#
_entry.id   AF-A0A7L9WN61-F1
#
_cell.length_a   1.000
_cell.length_b   1.000
_cell.length_c   1.000
_cell.angle_alpha   90.00
_cell.angle_beta   90.00
_cell.angle_gamma   90.00
#
_symmetry.space_group_name_H-M   'P 1'
#
loop_
_entity.id
_entity.type
_entity.pdbx_description
1 polymer ?
#
loop_
_entity_poly.entity_id
_entity_poly.type
_entity_poly.pdbx_seq_one_letter_code
_entity_poly.pdbx_strand_id
1 'polypeptide(L)'
;MNTQSYILTDLSAKFAAARSAADSFAILADVARPFGYTRFHYTQGYLNQDLTLFDRAAHSRMGAEYSAIIDANAHELADPLIDHCLASDRPKMWSELATDYHSPLMTEKHRKKINIVNDYGLRSGVTFRMRRTRYGNGWFYAGISFVQEPGESSAEHDRAYLEHAAHISKIAEIAVTSMNVGDISRQRYGLSAREYDVLNLLAEGLQVQQIADRLSLADRTTAHHLAAMRAKMGARSNAQAVAMAMRMQVI
;
A
#
# COMPACT_ATOMS: atom_id res chain seq x y z
N MET A 1 -2.05 25.95 24.14
CA MET A 1 -1.78 24.85 23.16
C MET A 1 -3.03 23.99 23.09
N ASN A 2 -3.60 23.80 21.90
CA ASN A 2 -4.94 23.23 21.72
C ASN A 2 -4.92 21.69 21.82
N THR A 3 -5.95 21.06 22.40
CA THR A 3 -6.03 19.60 22.65
C THR A 3 -5.84 18.76 21.38
N GLN A 4 -6.26 19.28 20.22
CA GLN A 4 -6.02 18.65 18.91
C GLN A 4 -4.52 18.59 18.54
N SER A 5 -3.71 19.56 18.94
CA SER A 5 -2.27 19.56 18.64
C SER A 5 -1.52 18.46 19.41
N TYR A 6 -1.98 18.11 20.62
CA TYR A 6 -1.39 17.05 21.42
C TYR A 6 -1.68 15.67 20.83
N ILE A 7 -2.91 15.43 20.40
CA ILE A 7 -3.34 14.15 19.77
C ILE A 7 -2.54 13.89 18.48
N LEU A 8 -2.29 14.93 17.68
CA LEU A 8 -1.53 14.80 16.42
C LEU A 8 -0.04 14.53 16.64
N THR A 9 0.55 15.14 17.67
CA THR A 9 1.95 14.93 18.03
C THR A 9 2.15 13.51 18.58
N ASP A 10 1.23 13.03 19.42
CA ASP A 10 1.21 11.67 19.94
C ASP A 10 1.05 10.62 18.82
N LEU A 11 0.14 10.86 17.87
CA LEU A 11 -0.07 9.94 16.75
C LEU A 11 1.17 9.81 15.86
N SER A 12 1.80 10.93 15.51
CA SER A 12 3.02 10.92 14.69
C SER A 12 4.17 10.20 15.42
N ALA A 13 4.31 10.41 16.73
CA ALA A 13 5.30 9.72 17.54
C ALA A 13 5.06 8.21 17.63
N LYS A 14 3.80 7.78 17.74
CA LYS A 14 3.42 6.35 17.70
C LYS A 14 3.86 5.70 16.39
N PHE A 15 3.52 6.30 15.25
CA PHE A 15 3.94 5.75 13.95
C PHE A 15 5.46 5.81 13.76
N ALA A 16 6.15 6.84 14.24
CA ALA A 16 7.61 6.92 14.18
C ALA A 16 8.32 5.81 14.99
N ALA A 17 7.65 5.26 16.01
CA ALA A 17 8.17 4.13 16.80
C ALA A 17 7.92 2.76 16.13
N ALA A 18 7.09 2.69 15.08
CA ALA A 18 6.81 1.46 14.36
C ALA A 18 8.09 0.93 13.67
N ARG A 19 8.39 -0.35 13.87
CA ARG A 19 9.59 -0.99 13.30
C ARG A 19 9.29 -1.83 12.07
N SER A 20 8.01 -2.06 11.82
CA SER A 20 7.53 -2.82 10.67
C SER A 20 6.25 -2.24 10.09
N ALA A 21 5.92 -2.66 8.87
CA ALA A 21 4.58 -2.43 8.32
C ALA A 21 3.48 -2.97 9.25
N ALA A 22 3.67 -4.15 9.85
CA ALA A 22 2.69 -4.76 10.76
C ALA A 22 2.44 -3.88 12.00
N ASP A 23 3.49 -3.32 12.60
CA ASP A 23 3.36 -2.39 13.73
C ASP A 23 2.58 -1.13 13.33
N SER A 24 2.87 -0.59 12.14
CA SER A 24 2.17 0.58 11.60
C SER A 24 0.67 0.31 11.45
N PHE A 25 0.29 -0.86 10.92
CA PHE A 25 -1.12 -1.24 10.78
C PHE A 25 -1.78 -1.63 12.11
N ALA A 26 -1.03 -2.06 13.12
CA ALA A 26 -1.57 -2.27 14.47
C ALA A 26 -1.93 -0.93 15.13
N ILE A 27 -1.02 0.05 15.06
CA ILE A 27 -1.26 1.42 15.53
C ILE A 27 -2.46 2.02 14.80
N LEU A 28 -2.49 1.91 13.47
CA LEU A 28 -3.62 2.40 12.66
C LEU A 28 -4.95 1.78 13.12
N ALA A 29 -4.99 0.47 13.34
CA ALA A 29 -6.20 -0.21 13.79
C ALA A 29 -6.67 0.30 15.15
N ASP A 30 -5.77 0.55 16.09
CA ASP A 30 -6.15 1.06 17.41
C ASP A 30 -6.69 2.50 17.36
N VAL A 31 -6.12 3.36 16.52
CA VAL A 31 -6.52 4.78 16.43
C VAL A 31 -7.78 4.98 15.60
N ALA A 32 -8.07 4.07 14.67
CA ALA A 32 -9.26 4.14 13.82
C ALA A 32 -10.46 3.37 14.42
N ARG A 33 -10.23 2.47 15.40
CA ARG A 33 -11.27 1.70 16.10
C ARG A 33 -12.41 2.56 16.68
N PRO A 34 -12.16 3.73 17.30
CA PRO A 34 -13.24 4.59 17.82
C PRO A 34 -14.22 5.09 16.75
N PHE A 35 -13.80 5.11 15.48
CA PHE A 35 -14.64 5.49 14.34
C PHE A 35 -15.26 4.27 13.64
N GLY A 36 -15.14 3.07 14.23
CA GLY A 36 -15.71 1.83 13.72
C GLY A 36 -14.88 1.12 12.65
N TYR A 37 -13.69 1.62 12.30
CA TYR A 37 -12.86 0.99 11.28
C TYR A 37 -11.97 -0.10 11.87
N THR A 38 -12.09 -1.31 11.34
CA THR A 38 -11.34 -2.50 11.78
C THR A 38 -10.56 -3.16 10.64
N ARG A 39 -10.88 -2.81 9.39
CA ARG A 39 -10.30 -3.38 8.17
C ARG A 39 -9.62 -2.29 7.35
N PHE A 40 -8.49 -2.64 6.76
CA PHE A 40 -7.65 -1.68 6.04
C PHE A 40 -7.11 -2.29 4.76
N HIS A 41 -7.05 -1.50 3.70
CA HIS A 41 -6.32 -1.84 2.49
C HIS A 41 -5.42 -0.69 2.09
N TYR A 42 -4.12 -0.91 2.11
CA TYR A 42 -3.13 0.04 1.68
C TYR A 42 -2.50 -0.38 0.36
N THR A 43 -2.29 0.58 -0.53
CA THR A 43 -1.52 0.37 -1.75
C THR A 43 -0.58 1.53 -2.01
N GLN A 44 0.58 1.21 -2.58
CA GLN A 44 1.53 2.16 -3.12
C GLN A 44 2.01 1.70 -4.48
N GLY A 45 2.53 2.60 -5.28
CA GLY A 45 3.12 2.24 -6.55
C GLY A 45 3.90 3.36 -7.20
N TYR A 46 4.59 2.98 -8.26
CA TYR A 46 5.36 3.90 -9.09
C TYR A 46 4.70 4.02 -10.46
N LEU A 47 4.48 5.24 -10.90
CA LEU A 47 4.06 5.55 -12.26
C LEU A 47 5.27 6.08 -13.05
N ASN A 48 5.40 5.65 -14.28
CA ASN A 48 6.38 6.19 -15.21
C ASN A 48 6.05 7.65 -15.57
N GLN A 49 6.94 8.29 -16.36
CA GLN A 49 6.75 9.67 -16.77
C GLN A 49 5.46 9.89 -17.58
N ASP A 50 5.04 8.88 -18.35
CA ASP A 50 3.81 8.84 -19.14
C ASP A 50 2.58 8.40 -18.33
N LEU A 51 2.71 8.32 -16.99
CA LEU A 51 1.68 7.89 -16.04
C LEU A 51 1.27 6.41 -16.15
N THR A 52 1.97 5.59 -16.95
CA THR A 52 1.76 4.14 -16.93
C THR A 52 2.24 3.54 -15.61
N LEU A 53 1.50 2.58 -15.06
CA LEU A 53 1.89 1.89 -13.84
C LEU A 53 3.13 1.05 -14.09
N PHE A 54 4.21 1.31 -13.36
CA PHE A 54 5.43 0.51 -13.38
C PHE A 54 5.26 -0.76 -12.56
N ASP A 55 4.96 -0.61 -11.27
CA ASP A 55 4.66 -1.70 -10.34
C ASP A 55 3.93 -1.12 -9.12
N ARG A 56 3.37 -2.02 -8.30
CA ARG A 56 2.66 -1.67 -7.06
C ARG A 56 2.96 -2.65 -5.95
N ALA A 57 2.88 -2.16 -4.72
CA ALA A 57 2.87 -2.96 -3.51
C ALA A 57 1.57 -2.66 -2.73
N ALA A 58 1.15 -3.62 -1.91
CA ALA A 58 -0.04 -3.47 -1.09
C ALA A 58 0.12 -4.24 0.22
N HIS A 59 -0.57 -3.75 1.25
CA HIS A 59 -0.76 -4.46 2.49
C HIS A 59 -2.24 -4.45 2.83
N SER A 60 -2.82 -5.63 3.06
CA SER A 60 -4.26 -5.80 3.22
C SER A 60 -4.58 -6.48 4.55
N ARG A 61 -5.43 -5.84 5.34
CA ARG A 61 -6.09 -6.39 6.53
C ARG A 61 -7.59 -6.51 6.32
N MET A 62 -7.99 -6.88 5.10
CA MET A 62 -9.40 -7.02 4.71
C MET A 62 -10.00 -8.38 5.09
N GLY A 63 -9.23 -9.28 5.71
CA GLY A 63 -9.61 -10.65 6.03
C GLY A 63 -8.99 -11.66 5.06
N ALA A 64 -8.66 -12.85 5.56
CA ALA A 64 -8.01 -13.90 4.77
C ALA A 64 -8.93 -14.43 3.66
N GLU A 65 -10.20 -14.64 3.97
CA GLU A 65 -11.20 -15.13 3.01
C GLU A 65 -11.40 -14.14 1.85
N TYR A 66 -11.69 -12.87 2.16
CA TYR A 66 -11.81 -11.83 1.13
C TYR A 66 -10.53 -11.69 0.30
N SER A 67 -9.35 -11.68 0.94
CA SER A 67 -8.07 -11.59 0.22
C SER A 67 -7.88 -12.76 -0.75
N ALA A 68 -8.21 -13.99 -0.33
CA ALA A 68 -8.13 -15.18 -1.19
C ALA A 68 -9.06 -15.09 -2.41
N ILE A 69 -10.28 -14.53 -2.25
CA ILE A 69 -11.20 -14.29 -3.35
C ILE A 69 -10.60 -13.28 -4.34
N ILE A 70 -10.04 -12.17 -3.84
CA ILE A 70 -9.41 -11.16 -4.70
C ILE A 70 -8.20 -11.73 -5.44
N ASP A 71 -7.34 -12.49 -4.76
CA ASP A 71 -6.14 -13.07 -5.35
C ASP A 71 -6.47 -14.09 -6.44
N ALA A 72 -7.47 -14.95 -6.20
CA ALA A 72 -7.95 -15.93 -7.19
C ALA A 72 -8.48 -15.28 -8.47
N ASN A 73 -9.03 -14.07 -8.37
CA ASN A 73 -9.66 -13.35 -9.48
C ASN A 73 -8.79 -12.21 -10.05
N ALA A 74 -7.57 -11.99 -9.54
CA ALA A 74 -6.81 -10.75 -9.77
C ALA A 74 -6.64 -10.36 -11.26
N HIS A 75 -6.48 -11.33 -12.15
CA HIS A 75 -6.32 -11.12 -13.60
C HIS A 75 -7.61 -10.62 -14.31
N GLU A 76 -8.77 -10.84 -13.71
CA GLU A 76 -10.08 -10.41 -14.20
C GLU A 76 -10.60 -9.14 -13.51
N LEU A 77 -9.86 -8.59 -12.56
CA LEU A 77 -10.31 -7.45 -11.78
C LEU A 77 -9.57 -6.17 -12.18
N ALA A 78 -10.31 -5.09 -12.07
CA ALA A 78 -9.79 -3.73 -12.06
C ALA A 78 -10.44 -3.04 -10.86
N ASP A 79 -9.71 -2.16 -10.18
CA ASP A 79 -10.17 -1.58 -8.92
C ASP A 79 -10.57 -0.11 -9.12
N PRO A 80 -11.87 0.21 -9.05
CA PRO A 80 -12.36 1.57 -9.26
C PRO A 80 -11.85 2.56 -8.20
N LEU A 81 -11.46 2.08 -7.01
CA LEU A 81 -10.92 2.92 -5.95
C LEU A 81 -9.49 3.37 -6.25
N ILE A 82 -8.73 2.56 -6.99
CA ILE A 82 -7.41 2.97 -7.51
C ILE A 82 -7.62 4.05 -8.57
N ASP A 83 -8.49 3.81 -9.54
CA ASP A 83 -8.76 4.76 -10.62
C ASP A 83 -9.21 6.11 -10.04
N HIS A 84 -10.07 6.08 -9.01
CA HIS A 84 -10.44 7.26 -8.25
C HIS A 84 -9.23 7.95 -7.61
N CYS A 85 -8.37 7.19 -6.91
CA CYS A 85 -7.13 7.72 -6.33
C CYS A 85 -6.13 8.21 -7.37
N LEU A 86 -6.27 7.83 -8.63
CA LEU A 86 -5.45 8.34 -9.72
C LEU A 86 -6.04 9.65 -10.26
N ALA A 87 -7.37 9.79 -10.30
CA ALA A 87 -8.08 10.90 -10.93
C ALA A 87 -8.44 12.06 -9.98
N SER A 88 -8.69 11.81 -8.70
CA SER A 88 -9.25 12.79 -7.77
C SER A 88 -8.57 12.74 -6.40
N ASP A 89 -8.52 13.87 -5.70
CA ASP A 89 -7.98 14.02 -4.34
C ASP A 89 -9.05 13.94 -3.25
N ARG A 90 -10.34 13.88 -3.59
CA ARG A 90 -11.41 13.71 -2.62
C ARG A 90 -11.40 12.29 -2.02
N PRO A 91 -11.72 12.14 -0.73
CA PRO A 91 -12.12 10.84 -0.19
C PRO A 91 -13.28 10.25 -0.98
N LYS A 92 -13.25 8.93 -1.21
CA LYS A 92 -14.30 8.17 -1.89
C LYS A 92 -15.01 7.29 -0.87
N MET A 93 -16.29 7.54 -0.62
CA MET A 93 -17.09 6.64 0.19
C MET A 93 -17.43 5.40 -0.64
N TRP A 94 -17.39 4.23 -0.02
CA TRP A 94 -17.64 2.95 -0.71
C TRP A 94 -19.11 2.80 -1.11
N SER A 95 -20.03 3.52 -0.44
CA SER A 95 -21.43 3.68 -0.83
C SER A 95 -21.60 4.23 -2.26
N GLU A 96 -20.66 5.08 -2.70
CA GLU A 96 -20.70 5.66 -4.05
C GLU A 96 -20.46 4.63 -5.15
N LEU A 97 -19.89 3.45 -4.82
CA LEU A 97 -19.64 2.39 -5.80
C LEU A 97 -20.93 1.86 -6.43
N ALA A 98 -22.07 1.94 -5.72
CA ALA A 98 -23.37 1.60 -6.27
C ALA A 98 -23.76 2.52 -7.44
N THR A 99 -23.47 3.81 -7.33
CA THR A 99 -23.68 4.79 -8.41
C THR A 99 -22.66 4.59 -9.53
N ASP A 100 -21.38 4.39 -9.18
CA ASP A 100 -20.32 4.14 -10.17
C ASP A 100 -20.60 2.87 -10.97
N TYR A 101 -21.24 1.85 -10.38
CA TYR A 101 -21.64 0.62 -11.04
C TYR A 101 -22.57 0.84 -12.25
N HIS A 102 -23.14 2.01 -12.45
CA HIS A 102 -23.92 2.32 -13.66
C HIS A 102 -23.22 3.30 -14.60
N SER A 103 -22.04 3.80 -14.22
CA SER A 103 -21.25 4.74 -15.02
C SER A 103 -20.71 4.08 -16.31
N PRO A 104 -20.68 4.83 -17.44
CA PRO A 104 -20.03 4.37 -18.67
C PRO A 104 -18.51 4.24 -18.54
N LEU A 105 -17.89 4.85 -17.50
CA LEU A 105 -16.45 4.74 -17.23
C LEU A 105 -16.06 3.39 -16.61
N MET A 106 -17.04 2.61 -16.11
CA MET A 106 -16.78 1.33 -15.47
C MET A 106 -16.76 0.18 -16.50
N THR A 107 -15.64 -0.54 -16.53
CA THR A 107 -15.47 -1.76 -17.34
C THR A 107 -16.13 -2.96 -16.67
N GLU A 108 -16.25 -4.08 -17.38
CA GLU A 108 -16.71 -5.34 -16.79
C GLU A 108 -15.84 -5.78 -15.61
N LYS A 109 -14.52 -5.58 -15.70
CA LYS A 109 -13.57 -5.89 -14.62
C LYS A 109 -13.84 -5.05 -13.36
N HIS A 110 -14.20 -3.78 -13.53
CA HIS A 110 -14.63 -2.92 -12.41
C HIS A 110 -15.92 -3.44 -11.78
N ARG A 111 -16.92 -3.80 -12.59
CA ARG A 111 -18.19 -4.33 -12.11
C ARG A 111 -18.03 -5.64 -11.35
N LYS A 112 -17.19 -6.57 -11.84
CA LYS A 112 -16.83 -7.81 -11.14
C LYS A 112 -16.24 -7.51 -9.75
N LYS A 113 -15.32 -6.54 -9.65
CA LYS A 113 -14.73 -6.14 -8.36
C LYS A 113 -15.78 -5.58 -7.40
N ILE A 114 -16.67 -4.70 -7.87
CA ILE A 114 -17.76 -4.13 -7.06
C ILE A 114 -18.70 -5.24 -6.57
N ASN A 115 -19.05 -6.20 -7.43
CA ASN A 115 -19.91 -7.33 -7.04
C ASN A 115 -19.26 -8.16 -5.92
N ILE A 116 -17.98 -8.53 -6.05
CA ILE A 116 -17.27 -9.27 -4.98
C ILE A 116 -17.28 -8.51 -3.65
N VAL A 117 -17.03 -7.21 -3.68
CA VAL A 117 -17.06 -6.35 -2.49
C VAL A 117 -18.46 -6.34 -1.86
N ASN A 118 -19.50 -6.20 -2.68
CA ASN A 118 -20.89 -6.16 -2.24
C ASN A 118 -21.35 -7.52 -1.69
N ASP A 119 -21.04 -8.61 -2.37
CA ASP A 119 -21.43 -9.98 -2.01
C ASP A 119 -20.77 -10.40 -0.71
N TYR A 120 -19.49 -10.03 -0.51
CA TYR A 120 -18.79 -10.25 0.76
C TYR A 120 -19.33 -9.34 1.89
N GLY A 121 -19.97 -8.22 1.55
CA GLY A 121 -20.61 -7.31 2.51
C GLY A 121 -19.75 -6.14 2.99
N LEU A 122 -18.57 -5.91 2.39
CA LEU A 122 -17.68 -4.79 2.73
C LEU A 122 -18.14 -3.51 2.02
N ARG A 123 -19.25 -2.92 2.46
CA ARG A 123 -19.86 -1.74 1.78
C ARG A 123 -19.66 -0.43 2.54
N SER A 124 -19.14 -0.51 3.75
CA SER A 124 -19.06 0.59 4.71
C SER A 124 -17.61 0.95 4.91
N GLY A 125 -17.17 1.96 4.17
CA GLY A 125 -15.77 2.37 4.16
C GLY A 125 -15.51 3.62 3.35
N VAL A 126 -14.29 4.12 3.46
CA VAL A 126 -13.81 5.31 2.76
C VAL A 126 -12.38 5.08 2.29
N THR A 127 -12.10 5.48 1.06
CA THR A 127 -10.76 5.45 0.47
C THR A 127 -10.19 6.85 0.36
N PHE A 128 -8.97 7.01 0.84
CA PHE A 128 -8.20 8.24 0.78
C PHE A 128 -7.09 8.09 -0.25
N ARG A 129 -7.06 9.02 -1.21
CA ARG A 129 -5.89 9.20 -2.06
C ARG A 129 -4.78 9.87 -1.28
N MET A 130 -3.54 9.48 -1.56
CA MET A 130 -2.38 10.33 -1.28
C MET A 130 -1.94 11.19 -2.45
N ARG A 131 -1.31 12.30 -2.08
CA ARG A 131 -0.59 13.16 -3.02
C ARG A 131 0.43 12.35 -3.80
N ARG A 132 0.31 12.41 -5.13
CA ARG A 132 1.37 11.92 -6.03
C ARG A 132 2.59 12.80 -5.85
N THR A 133 3.72 12.19 -5.55
CA THR A 133 4.97 12.92 -5.34
C THR A 133 5.93 12.56 -6.45
N ARG A 134 6.57 13.59 -7.03
CA ARG A 134 7.60 13.38 -8.05
C ARG A 134 8.73 12.58 -7.43
N TYR A 135 9.12 11.47 -8.08
CA TYR A 135 10.19 10.60 -7.59
C TYR A 135 11.01 10.07 -8.77
N GLY A 136 12.28 10.46 -8.84
CA GLY A 136 13.08 10.29 -10.04
C GLY A 136 12.38 10.89 -11.28
N ASN A 137 12.29 10.10 -12.36
CA ASN A 137 11.65 10.52 -13.61
C ASN A 137 10.14 10.26 -13.66
N GLY A 138 9.54 9.74 -12.60
CA GLY A 138 8.15 9.31 -12.51
C GLY A 138 7.45 9.86 -11.28
N TRP A 139 6.47 9.12 -10.79
CA TRP A 139 5.62 9.54 -9.69
C TRP A 139 5.41 8.39 -8.72
N PHE A 140 5.63 8.64 -7.45
CA PHE A 140 5.17 7.75 -6.39
C PHE A 140 3.74 8.13 -6.01
N TYR A 141 2.88 7.13 -5.83
CA TYR A 141 1.52 7.30 -5.33
C TYR A 141 1.21 6.28 -4.25
N ALA A 142 0.24 6.62 -3.42
CA ALA A 142 -0.31 5.70 -2.44
C ALA A 142 -1.79 5.99 -2.19
N GLY A 143 -2.47 5.06 -1.56
CA GLY A 143 -3.85 5.21 -1.11
C GLY A 143 -4.15 4.21 0.00
N ILE A 144 -5.10 4.57 0.85
CA ILE A 144 -5.57 3.70 1.92
C ILE A 144 -7.08 3.70 2.02
N SER A 145 -7.65 2.53 2.24
CA SER A 145 -9.07 2.35 2.53
C SER A 145 -9.25 1.97 4.00
N PHE A 146 -10.17 2.66 4.68
CA PHE A 146 -10.64 2.33 6.01
C PHE A 146 -12.03 1.72 5.86
N VAL A 147 -12.24 0.52 6.38
CA VAL A 147 -13.45 -0.25 6.14
C VAL A 147 -13.93 -0.85 7.46
N GLN A 148 -15.24 -0.83 7.67
CA GLN A 148 -15.91 -1.45 8.81
C GLN A 148 -16.11 -2.95 8.54
N GLU A 149 -16.74 -3.66 9.48
CA GLU A 149 -17.03 -5.08 9.32
C GLU A 149 -18.06 -5.36 8.20
N PRO A 150 -18.08 -6.57 7.63
CA PRO A 150 -19.09 -6.96 6.65
C PRO A 150 -20.51 -6.84 7.21
N GLY A 151 -21.43 -6.31 6.40
CA GLY A 151 -22.85 -6.18 6.75
C GLY A 151 -23.21 -4.89 7.48
N GLU A 152 -22.22 -4.08 7.88
CA GLU A 152 -22.46 -2.74 8.43
C GLU A 152 -23.18 -1.83 7.43
N SER A 153 -23.99 -0.89 7.93
CA SER A 153 -24.81 -0.01 7.09
C SER A 153 -24.00 1.13 6.46
N SER A 154 -23.91 1.15 5.13
CA SER A 154 -23.22 2.23 4.39
C SER A 154 -23.81 3.61 4.70
N ALA A 155 -25.12 3.71 4.93
CA ALA A 155 -25.78 4.98 5.22
C ALA A 155 -25.44 5.51 6.62
N GLU A 156 -25.29 4.61 7.61
CA GLU A 156 -24.86 4.98 8.97
C GLU A 156 -23.38 5.33 9.00
N HIS A 157 -22.57 4.53 8.29
CA HIS A 157 -21.16 4.81 8.06
C HIS A 157 -20.95 6.21 7.47
N ASP A 158 -21.62 6.53 6.36
CA ASP A 158 -21.41 7.80 5.66
C ASP A 158 -21.78 9.00 6.55
N ARG A 159 -22.87 8.88 7.33
CA ARG A 159 -23.26 9.90 8.31
C ARG A 159 -22.18 10.10 9.38
N ALA A 160 -21.72 9.01 10.00
CA ALA A 160 -20.68 9.05 11.02
C ALA A 160 -19.33 9.57 10.45
N TYR A 161 -19.00 9.21 9.22
CA TYR A 161 -17.82 9.73 8.52
C TYR A 161 -17.94 11.25 8.34
N LEU A 162 -19.07 11.76 7.88
CA LEU A 162 -19.26 13.21 7.68
C LEU A 162 -19.14 14.01 8.99
N GLU A 163 -19.63 13.46 10.10
CA GLU A 163 -19.50 14.07 11.44
C GLU A 163 -18.03 14.15 11.91
N HIS A 164 -17.19 13.21 11.48
CA HIS A 164 -15.80 13.07 11.93
C HIS A 164 -14.76 13.21 10.81
N ALA A 165 -15.13 13.75 9.65
CA ALA A 165 -14.34 13.66 8.42
C ALA A 165 -12.93 14.25 8.56
N ALA A 166 -12.80 15.38 9.27
CA ALA A 166 -11.51 16.02 9.50
C ALA A 166 -10.55 15.14 10.33
N HIS A 167 -11.05 14.46 11.36
CA HIS A 167 -10.23 13.59 12.22
C HIS A 167 -9.84 12.32 11.48
N ILE A 168 -10.78 11.66 10.82
CA ILE A 168 -10.52 10.42 10.08
C ILE A 168 -9.54 10.68 8.92
N SER A 169 -9.75 11.76 8.17
CA SER A 169 -8.84 12.15 7.07
C SER A 169 -7.43 12.46 7.59
N LYS A 170 -7.32 13.07 8.77
CA LYS A 170 -6.01 13.37 9.37
C LYS A 170 -5.29 12.11 9.87
N ILE A 171 -6.02 11.14 10.42
CA ILE A 171 -5.48 9.82 10.76
C ILE A 171 -4.96 9.13 9.49
N ALA A 172 -5.74 9.14 8.41
CA ALA A 172 -5.32 8.57 7.13
C ALA A 172 -4.06 9.25 6.57
N GLU A 173 -4.00 10.59 6.60
CA GLU A 173 -2.83 11.35 6.17
C GLU A 173 -1.57 10.94 6.97
N ILE A 174 -1.64 10.99 8.31
CA ILE A 174 -0.50 10.64 9.17
C ILE A 174 -0.08 9.20 8.94
N ALA A 175 -1.04 8.26 8.99
CA ALA A 175 -0.76 6.85 8.85
C ALA A 175 0.03 6.57 7.58
N VAL A 176 -0.38 7.15 6.45
CA VAL A 176 0.30 6.82 5.20
C VAL A 176 1.63 7.56 5.05
N THR A 177 1.79 8.78 5.56
CA THR A 177 3.11 9.45 5.55
C THR A 177 4.13 8.81 6.49
N SER A 178 3.66 8.06 7.49
CA SER A 178 4.51 7.46 8.52
C SER A 178 4.57 5.93 8.44
N MET A 179 3.87 5.31 7.49
CA MET A 179 3.97 3.88 7.23
C MET A 179 5.38 3.52 6.75
N ASN A 180 5.87 2.37 7.18
CA ASN A 180 7.09 1.80 6.63
C ASN A 180 6.82 1.24 5.21
N VAL A 181 6.82 2.15 4.23
CA VAL A 181 6.58 1.85 2.80
C VAL A 181 7.61 0.89 2.22
N GLY A 182 8.86 0.92 2.71
CA GLY A 182 9.92 0.06 2.24
C GLY A 182 9.69 -1.41 2.60
N ASP A 183 9.19 -1.68 3.80
CA ASP A 183 8.79 -3.03 4.19
C ASP A 183 7.66 -3.58 3.30
N ILE A 184 6.69 -2.74 2.93
CA ILE A 184 5.57 -3.14 2.08
C ILE A 184 6.08 -3.51 0.68
N SER A 185 6.98 -2.72 0.11
CA SER A 185 7.63 -3.04 -1.17
C SER A 185 8.58 -4.23 -1.09
N ARG A 186 9.31 -4.40 0.01
CA ARG A 186 10.17 -5.57 0.21
C ARG A 186 9.35 -6.86 0.26
N GLN A 187 8.21 -6.84 0.96
CA GLN A 187 7.26 -7.96 1.03
C GLN A 187 6.66 -8.27 -0.34
N ARG A 188 6.33 -7.25 -1.14
CA ARG A 188 5.82 -7.41 -2.51
C ARG A 188 6.73 -8.26 -3.41
N TYR A 189 8.04 -8.20 -3.20
CA TYR A 189 9.02 -9.02 -3.93
C TYR A 189 9.42 -10.30 -3.18
N GLY A 190 8.94 -10.53 -1.96
CA GLY A 190 9.31 -11.72 -1.18
C GLY A 190 10.80 -11.81 -0.85
N LEU A 191 11.48 -10.67 -0.71
CA LEU A 191 12.92 -10.63 -0.42
C LEU A 191 13.19 -11.06 1.03
N SER A 192 14.03 -12.09 1.18
CA SER A 192 14.63 -12.46 2.45
C SER A 192 15.54 -11.35 2.99
N ALA A 193 15.88 -11.43 4.27
CA ALA A 193 16.82 -10.47 4.87
C ALA A 193 18.15 -10.45 4.11
N ARG A 194 18.68 -11.61 3.69
CA ARG A 194 19.95 -11.68 2.95
C ARG A 194 19.88 -11.14 1.53
N GLU A 195 18.79 -11.39 0.81
CA GLU A 195 18.59 -10.81 -0.52
C GLU A 195 18.45 -9.28 -0.42
N TYR A 196 17.85 -8.77 0.64
CA TYR A 196 17.76 -7.35 0.94
C TYR A 196 19.12 -6.73 1.30
N ASP A 197 19.91 -7.38 2.16
CA ASP A 197 21.28 -6.94 2.49
C ASP A 197 22.14 -6.78 1.23
N VAL A 198 22.13 -7.81 0.37
CA VAL A 198 22.88 -7.83 -0.89
C VAL A 198 22.40 -6.74 -1.86
N LEU A 199 21.09 -6.48 -1.92
CA LEU A 199 20.51 -5.43 -2.75
C LEU A 199 20.95 -4.02 -2.28
N ASN A 200 21.01 -3.78 -0.97
CA ASN A 200 21.52 -2.52 -0.41
C ASN A 200 22.99 -2.30 -0.77
N LEU A 201 23.83 -3.33 -0.58
CA LEU A 201 25.26 -3.22 -0.91
C LEU A 201 25.49 -3.05 -2.42
N LEU A 202 24.66 -3.65 -3.27
CA LEU A 202 24.67 -3.35 -4.71
C LEU A 202 24.36 -1.88 -5.00
N ALA A 203 23.40 -1.29 -4.30
CA ALA A 203 23.02 0.11 -4.49
C ALA A 203 24.09 1.08 -4.01
N GLU A 204 24.91 0.67 -3.03
CA GLU A 204 26.15 1.36 -2.63
C GLU A 204 27.28 1.22 -3.68
N GLY A 205 27.10 0.41 -4.72
CA GLY A 205 28.05 0.23 -5.82
C GLY A 205 29.08 -0.87 -5.59
N LEU A 206 28.90 -1.73 -4.59
CA LEU A 206 29.84 -2.81 -4.32
C LEU A 206 29.75 -3.93 -5.36
N GLN A 207 30.91 -4.50 -5.69
CA GLN A 207 31.03 -5.69 -6.53
C GLN A 207 30.77 -6.97 -5.73
N VAL A 208 30.47 -8.08 -6.43
CA VAL A 208 30.09 -9.37 -5.81
C VAL A 208 31.08 -9.82 -4.74
N GLN A 209 32.39 -9.70 -5.00
CA GLN A 209 33.45 -10.08 -4.05
C GLN A 209 33.41 -9.20 -2.79
N GLN A 210 33.28 -7.88 -2.96
CA GLN A 210 33.19 -6.94 -1.83
C GLN A 210 31.93 -7.19 -0.98
N ILE A 211 30.82 -7.55 -1.63
CA ILE A 211 29.59 -7.95 -0.93
C ILE A 211 29.82 -9.24 -0.14
N ALA A 212 30.49 -10.22 -0.75
CA ALA A 212 30.80 -11.50 -0.11
C ALA A 212 31.67 -11.28 1.14
N ASP A 213 32.75 -10.49 1.02
CA ASP A 213 33.61 -10.11 2.12
C ASP A 213 32.83 -9.38 3.23
N ARG A 214 31.99 -8.40 2.87
CA ARG A 214 31.24 -7.57 3.82
C ARG A 214 30.22 -8.38 4.63
N LEU A 215 29.64 -9.41 4.02
CA LEU A 215 28.64 -10.29 4.64
C LEU A 215 29.26 -11.58 5.22
N SER A 216 30.58 -11.75 5.14
CA SER A 216 31.29 -12.97 5.52
C SER A 216 30.73 -14.23 4.83
N LEU A 217 30.47 -14.14 3.53
CA LEU A 217 29.96 -15.21 2.67
C LEU A 217 31.00 -15.59 1.61
N ALA A 218 30.86 -16.78 1.03
CA ALA A 218 31.61 -17.14 -0.18
C ALA A 218 31.00 -16.46 -1.42
N ASP A 219 31.84 -16.11 -2.40
CA ASP A 219 31.43 -15.52 -3.69
C ASP A 219 30.25 -16.25 -4.34
N ARG A 220 30.29 -17.59 -4.34
CA ARG A 220 29.24 -18.44 -4.89
C ARG A 220 27.90 -18.28 -4.17
N THR A 221 27.92 -18.13 -2.84
CA THR A 221 26.73 -17.92 -2.03
C THR A 221 26.15 -16.53 -2.27
N THR A 222 27.00 -15.51 -2.35
CA THR A 222 26.59 -14.15 -2.72
C THR A 222 25.98 -14.10 -4.11
N ALA A 223 26.60 -14.77 -5.09
CA ALA A 223 26.06 -14.90 -6.45
C ALA A 223 24.69 -15.60 -6.48
N HIS A 224 24.49 -16.58 -5.60
CA HIS A 224 23.20 -17.24 -5.44
C HIS A 224 22.11 -16.29 -4.90
N HIS A 225 22.41 -15.53 -3.83
CA HIS A 225 21.48 -14.51 -3.32
C HIS A 225 21.15 -13.45 -4.36
N LEU A 226 22.14 -12.99 -5.13
CA LEU A 226 21.95 -12.06 -6.25
C LEU A 226 21.01 -12.62 -7.32
N ALA A 227 21.18 -13.89 -7.69
CA ALA A 227 20.33 -14.55 -8.67
C ALA A 227 18.88 -14.72 -8.17
N ALA A 228 18.71 -15.14 -6.91
CA ALA A 228 17.40 -15.29 -6.29
C ALA A 228 16.67 -13.95 -6.15
N MET A 229 17.37 -12.91 -5.71
CA MET A 229 16.85 -11.53 -5.63
C MET A 229 16.39 -11.04 -7.00
N ARG A 230 17.21 -11.18 -8.05
CA ARG A 230 16.83 -10.77 -9.41
C ARG A 230 15.60 -11.52 -9.91
N ALA A 231 15.53 -12.84 -9.68
CA ALA A 231 14.40 -13.66 -10.07
C ALA A 231 13.10 -13.19 -9.39
N LYS A 232 13.16 -12.94 -8.08
CA LYS A 232 12.03 -12.42 -7.28
C LYS A 232 11.54 -11.04 -7.73
N MET A 233 12.47 -10.16 -8.11
CA MET A 233 12.14 -8.83 -8.63
C MET A 233 11.79 -8.83 -10.11
N GLY A 234 11.93 -9.95 -10.84
CA GLY A 234 11.78 -9.97 -12.30
C GLY A 234 12.84 -9.15 -13.04
N ALA A 235 13.99 -8.89 -12.42
CA ALA A 235 15.07 -8.08 -12.98
C ALA A 235 16.04 -8.93 -13.83
N ARG A 236 16.46 -8.40 -14.97
CA ARG A 236 17.41 -9.05 -15.89
C ARG A 236 18.88 -8.79 -15.52
N SER A 237 19.14 -7.78 -14.70
CA SER A 237 20.48 -7.40 -14.26
C SER A 237 20.45 -6.81 -12.84
N ASN A 238 21.63 -6.74 -12.19
CA ASN A 238 21.75 -6.08 -10.88
C ASN A 238 21.38 -4.60 -10.95
N ALA A 239 21.80 -3.90 -12.02
CA ALA A 239 21.46 -2.51 -12.24
C ALA A 239 19.94 -2.30 -12.39
N GLN A 240 19.26 -3.21 -13.11
CA GLN A 240 17.80 -3.17 -13.19
C GLN A 240 17.17 -3.41 -11.81
N ALA A 241 17.65 -4.39 -11.05
CA ALA A 241 17.13 -4.68 -9.71
C ALA A 241 17.24 -3.47 -8.77
N VAL A 242 18.41 -2.79 -8.75
CA VAL A 242 18.63 -1.56 -7.98
C VAL A 242 17.69 -0.45 -8.44
N ALA A 243 17.55 -0.23 -9.75
CA ALA A 243 16.63 0.79 -10.27
C ALA A 243 15.16 0.53 -9.89
N MET A 244 14.75 -0.75 -9.88
CA MET A 244 13.41 -1.16 -9.42
C MET A 244 13.24 -0.94 -7.92
N ALA A 245 14.25 -1.33 -7.13
CA ALA A 245 14.27 -1.17 -5.69
C ALA A 245 14.10 0.30 -5.29
N MET A 246 14.85 1.21 -5.92
CA MET A 246 14.72 2.65 -5.69
C MET A 246 13.32 3.16 -6.06
N ARG A 247 12.82 2.85 -7.27
CA ARG A 247 11.48 3.33 -7.72
C ARG A 247 10.35 2.90 -6.80
N MET A 248 10.42 1.67 -6.31
CA MET A 248 9.44 1.10 -5.40
C MET A 248 9.77 1.38 -3.94
N GLN A 249 10.81 2.17 -3.64
CA GLN A 249 11.24 2.51 -2.28
C GLN A 249 11.51 1.29 -1.41
N VAL A 250 11.97 0.19 -2.02
CA VAL A 250 12.51 -0.97 -1.27
C VAL A 250 13.76 -0.52 -0.50
N ILE A 251 14.60 0.31 -1.14
CA ILE A 251 15.83 0.92 -0.61
C ILE A 251 15.83 2.41 -0.92
#